data_AF-A0A8T1WIN3-F1
#
_entry.id   AF-A0A8T1WIN3-F1
#
_cell.length_a   1.000
_cell.length_b   1.000
_cell.length_c   1.000
_cell.angle_alpha   90.00
_cell.angle_beta   90.00
_cell.angle_gamma   90.00
#
_symmetry.space_group_name_H-M   'P 1'
#
loop_
_entity.id
_entity.type
_entity.pdbx_description
1 polymer ?
#
loop_
_entity_poly.entity_id
_entity_poly.type
_entity_poly.pdbx_seq_one_letter_code
_entity_poly.pdbx_strand_id
1 'polypeptide(L)'
;MTQTEPGQPHAAALSVAELVAGIADVTEGDDLIRTDHLKTLTELCSAPSSPADVALLKQLKSHLLSGELQPVDSDDASELHAAKWGLLTGLMRVDGVEFPPPEQDLRAILSLMLTDRFVSSDVLAAMAQWLVQMSSSNCRSEGPVLGNLLDVKLSVEEQDGTFLELIKHMYVTLGHRSLRQKIAAVLEQSVTTKDQAKELVKSGLLRRLLQCALGQPVDVVDGVLLQNFEVVGSRVASLVCFRAAASEVGKEDVVLIDDKRRAVCELVVRLMLSGVSLVFADAVRMLQLLMDDAPCRSLLPAVRDLRGALEKAHTLARLRDSKLSHDEYLKELCAAQYGVLGPEIDAYERRHGSLVGLPPNDETAQGDKSGGLALELATNYKTQGNAFFRRGNHPTARAFYRRAIAVLRAAQLQEESSLRSLSVNQLVARCSIGSSVQVCSHRGDNWQDAMVSDVEGNGASSQVEVLYDAGDREDEWVPISRIRLRMDTTLLTAFDDLAVDCSMNMGKAFSALGEHDQAVQCFTHALTVRGGKLISALYSRGVANMARRDLTAAQQDLWDANQQCRMQQKNSTSGGSSKTNTRDAEQTHALHKQIVAAYKKLQQMHANKKRLDKKVIKQMVKYLSSIPEFQNQ
;
A
#
# COMPACT_ATOMS: atom_id res chain seq x y z
N MET A 1 0.80 -0.14 -80.90
CA MET A 1 0.84 -1.50 -81.47
C MET A 1 2.11 -2.17 -80.99
N THR A 2 2.01 -2.84 -79.85
CA THR A 2 3.01 -3.79 -79.33
C THR A 2 2.20 -4.80 -78.52
N GLN A 3 2.37 -6.07 -78.89
CA GLN A 3 1.50 -7.19 -78.58
C GLN A 3 1.57 -7.57 -77.10
N THR A 4 0.40 -7.74 -76.49
CA THR A 4 0.19 -8.49 -75.24
C THR A 4 0.30 -9.98 -75.54
N GLU A 5 1.22 -10.67 -74.86
CA GLU A 5 1.26 -12.14 -74.81
C GLU A 5 0.04 -12.66 -74.02
N PRO A 6 -0.72 -13.63 -74.56
CA PRO A 6 -1.82 -14.28 -73.86
C PRO A 6 -1.31 -15.60 -73.25
N GLY A 7 -1.13 -15.66 -71.93
CA GLY A 7 -0.61 -16.90 -71.34
C GLY A 7 -0.26 -16.87 -69.85
N GLN A 8 -1.12 -16.30 -69.00
CA GLN A 8 -1.16 -16.70 -67.59
C GLN A 8 -2.63 -16.96 -67.23
N PRO A 9 -3.00 -18.14 -66.70
CA PRO A 9 -4.32 -18.31 -66.13
C PRO A 9 -4.41 -17.36 -64.94
N HIS A 10 -5.34 -16.40 -65.00
CA HIS A 10 -5.81 -15.75 -63.78
C HIS A 10 -6.33 -16.86 -62.88
N ALA A 11 -5.59 -17.18 -61.81
CA ALA A 11 -6.09 -18.01 -60.73
C ALA A 11 -7.42 -17.38 -60.31
N ALA A 12 -8.52 -18.09 -60.54
CA ALA A 12 -9.83 -17.61 -60.16
C ALA A 12 -9.79 -17.32 -58.66
N ALA A 13 -10.15 -16.11 -58.25
CA ALA A 13 -10.23 -15.76 -56.84
C ALA A 13 -11.24 -16.71 -56.18
N LEU A 14 -10.75 -17.62 -55.33
CA LEU A 14 -11.56 -18.61 -54.64
C LEU A 14 -12.64 -17.89 -53.82
N SER A 15 -13.85 -18.42 -53.86
CA SER A 15 -14.96 -17.95 -53.04
C SER A 15 -14.74 -18.28 -51.55
N VAL A 16 -15.39 -17.54 -50.64
CA VAL A 16 -15.32 -17.81 -49.19
C VAL A 16 -15.74 -19.24 -48.86
N ALA A 17 -16.72 -19.80 -49.59
CA ALA A 17 -17.17 -21.17 -49.42
C ALA A 17 -16.09 -22.21 -49.80
N GLU A 18 -15.36 -21.98 -50.89
CA GLU A 18 -14.26 -22.86 -51.33
C GLU A 18 -13.09 -22.80 -50.34
N LEU A 19 -12.74 -21.61 -49.86
CA LEU A 19 -11.69 -21.41 -48.86
C LEU A 19 -12.03 -22.09 -47.52
N VAL A 20 -13.27 -21.94 -47.04
CA VAL A 20 -13.74 -22.58 -45.79
C VAL A 20 -13.76 -24.11 -45.93
N ALA A 21 -14.21 -24.62 -47.07
CA ALA A 21 -14.23 -26.07 -47.33
C ALA A 21 -12.81 -26.66 -47.33
N GLY A 22 -11.85 -26.01 -48.00
CA GLY A 22 -10.45 -26.45 -48.05
C GLY A 22 -9.71 -26.38 -46.70
N ILE A 23 -10.23 -25.64 -45.71
CA ILE A 23 -9.68 -25.62 -44.34
C ILE A 23 -10.28 -26.75 -43.48
N ALA A 24 -11.55 -27.07 -43.70
CA ALA A 24 -12.27 -28.09 -42.92
C ALA A 24 -12.08 -29.52 -43.46
N ASP A 25 -11.57 -29.68 -44.68
CA ASP A 25 -11.34 -31.00 -45.28
C ASP A 25 -10.10 -31.67 -44.69
N VAL A 26 -10.33 -32.76 -43.95
CA VAL A 26 -9.28 -33.57 -43.30
C VAL A 26 -8.54 -34.44 -44.34
N THR A 27 -9.08 -34.59 -45.55
CA THR A 27 -8.55 -35.51 -46.57
C THR A 27 -7.50 -34.90 -47.50
N GLU A 28 -7.43 -33.56 -47.59
CA GLU A 28 -6.33 -32.84 -48.26
C GLU A 28 -5.21 -32.56 -47.25
N GLY A 29 -4.21 -33.44 -47.22
CA GLY A 29 -3.12 -33.47 -46.24
C GLY A 29 -2.01 -32.43 -46.42
N ASP A 30 -2.28 -31.28 -47.04
CA ASP A 30 -1.25 -30.26 -47.31
C ASP A 30 -1.45 -29.02 -46.41
N ASP A 31 -0.63 -28.90 -45.36
CA ASP A 31 -0.68 -27.79 -44.42
C ASP A 31 -0.32 -26.44 -45.07
N LEU A 32 0.41 -26.42 -46.20
CA LEU A 32 0.67 -25.21 -46.98
C LEU A 32 -0.61 -24.66 -47.61
N ILE A 33 -1.45 -25.53 -48.18
CA ILE A 33 -2.71 -25.12 -48.80
C ILE A 33 -3.66 -24.55 -47.74
N ARG A 34 -3.79 -25.22 -46.59
CA ARG A 34 -4.60 -24.72 -45.48
C ARG A 34 -4.08 -23.37 -44.96
N THR A 35 -2.76 -23.21 -44.88
CA THR A 35 -2.12 -21.96 -44.47
C THR A 35 -2.42 -20.82 -45.45
N ASP A 36 -2.34 -21.08 -46.77
CA ASP A 36 -2.65 -20.08 -47.80
C ASP A 36 -4.13 -19.68 -47.80
N HIS A 37 -5.03 -20.67 -47.62
CA HIS A 37 -6.46 -20.42 -47.46
C HIS A 37 -6.77 -19.55 -46.22
N LEU A 38 -6.13 -19.83 -45.08
CA LEU A 38 -6.27 -19.03 -43.85
C LEU A 38 -5.76 -17.59 -44.04
N LYS A 39 -4.61 -17.41 -44.69
CA LYS A 39 -4.03 -16.08 -45.00
C LYS A 39 -4.97 -15.30 -45.93
N THR A 40 -5.45 -15.93 -47.00
CA THR A 40 -6.39 -15.33 -47.96
C THR A 40 -7.71 -14.92 -47.30
N LEU A 41 -8.30 -15.78 -46.46
CA LEU A 41 -9.50 -15.42 -45.69
C LEU A 41 -9.26 -14.25 -44.73
N THR A 42 -8.08 -14.16 -44.12
CA THR A 42 -7.73 -13.06 -43.21
C THR A 42 -7.73 -11.71 -43.92
N GLU A 43 -7.26 -11.66 -45.16
CA GLU A 43 -7.28 -10.46 -46.00
C GLU A 43 -8.73 -10.07 -46.36
N LEU A 44 -9.56 -11.05 -46.73
CA LEU A 44 -10.97 -10.86 -47.05
C LEU A 44 -11.81 -10.36 -45.85
N CYS A 45 -11.42 -10.69 -44.61
CA CYS A 45 -12.08 -10.19 -43.40
C CYS A 45 -12.02 -8.65 -43.22
N SER A 46 -11.23 -7.94 -44.04
CA SER A 46 -11.17 -6.48 -44.03
C SER A 46 -12.17 -5.81 -44.98
N ALA A 47 -12.90 -6.59 -45.79
CA ALA A 47 -13.89 -6.11 -46.76
C ALA A 47 -15.34 -6.40 -46.29
N PRO A 48 -16.34 -5.60 -46.72
CA PRO A 48 -17.74 -5.87 -46.41
C PRO A 48 -18.17 -7.23 -46.97
N SER A 49 -18.63 -8.11 -46.08
CA SER A 49 -18.96 -9.51 -46.39
C SER A 49 -20.47 -9.70 -46.61
N SER A 50 -20.85 -10.65 -47.46
CA SER A 50 -22.27 -10.99 -47.64
C SER A 50 -22.82 -11.74 -46.41
N PRO A 51 -24.15 -11.74 -46.16
CA PRO A 51 -24.74 -12.47 -45.04
C PRO A 51 -24.46 -13.98 -45.07
N ALA A 52 -24.31 -14.56 -46.26
CA ALA A 52 -23.97 -15.97 -46.44
C ALA A 52 -22.51 -16.25 -46.04
N ASP A 53 -21.59 -15.35 -46.40
CA ASP A 53 -20.17 -15.43 -46.01
C ASP A 53 -20.02 -15.31 -44.49
N VAL A 54 -20.77 -14.40 -43.86
CA VAL A 54 -20.77 -14.25 -42.40
C VAL A 54 -21.21 -15.53 -41.69
N ALA A 55 -22.19 -16.27 -42.23
CA ALA A 55 -22.62 -17.54 -41.66
C ALA A 55 -21.53 -18.63 -41.75
N LEU A 56 -20.83 -18.71 -42.89
CA LEU A 56 -19.70 -19.62 -43.09
C LEU A 56 -18.53 -19.29 -42.16
N LEU A 57 -18.20 -18.01 -42.00
CA LEU A 57 -17.16 -17.55 -41.08
C LEU A 57 -17.50 -17.85 -39.61
N LYS A 58 -18.78 -17.80 -39.21
CA LYS A 58 -19.21 -18.25 -37.87
C LYS A 58 -18.99 -19.75 -37.66
N GLN A 59 -19.29 -20.57 -38.66
CA GLN A 59 -19.05 -22.02 -38.58
C GLN A 59 -17.56 -22.32 -38.50
N LEU A 60 -16.74 -21.64 -39.32
CA LEU A 60 -15.29 -21.77 -39.28
C LEU A 60 -14.73 -21.35 -37.92
N LYS A 61 -15.19 -20.23 -37.33
CA LYS A 61 -14.82 -19.82 -35.98
C LYS A 61 -15.02 -20.96 -34.98
N SER A 62 -16.20 -21.59 -34.96
CA SER A 62 -16.48 -22.70 -34.04
C SER A 62 -15.54 -23.90 -34.24
N HIS A 63 -15.18 -24.20 -35.49
CA HIS A 63 -14.22 -25.27 -35.82
C HIS A 63 -12.78 -24.91 -35.42
N LEU A 64 -12.35 -23.65 -35.57
CA LEU A 64 -11.03 -23.21 -35.08
C LEU A 64 -10.96 -23.27 -33.54
N LEU A 65 -12.08 -23.01 -32.86
CA LEU A 65 -12.18 -23.03 -31.41
C LEU A 65 -12.29 -24.44 -30.81
N SER A 66 -12.69 -25.46 -31.59
CA SER A 66 -12.71 -26.86 -31.13
C SER A 66 -11.31 -27.44 -30.95
N GLY A 67 -10.28 -26.81 -31.53
CA GLY A 67 -8.90 -27.30 -31.49
C GLY A 67 -8.62 -28.46 -32.44
N GLU A 68 -9.55 -28.78 -33.33
CA GLU A 68 -9.45 -29.89 -34.29
C GLU A 68 -8.43 -29.61 -35.41
N LEU A 69 -8.13 -28.34 -35.69
CA LEU A 69 -7.11 -27.96 -36.67
C LEU A 69 -5.71 -28.17 -36.09
N GLN A 70 -5.13 -29.34 -36.37
CA GLN A 70 -3.77 -29.73 -36.00
C GLN A 70 -2.91 -29.94 -37.26
N PRO A 71 -1.62 -29.58 -37.22
CA PRO A 71 -0.71 -29.81 -38.33
C PRO A 71 -0.48 -31.31 -38.54
N VAL A 72 -0.37 -31.71 -39.81
CA VAL A 72 -0.03 -33.07 -40.24
C VAL A 72 1.49 -33.25 -40.23
N ASP A 73 2.25 -32.20 -40.55
CA ASP A 73 3.72 -32.18 -40.51
C ASP A 73 4.24 -31.17 -39.45
N SER A 74 5.34 -31.53 -38.77
CA SER A 74 5.94 -30.66 -37.75
C SER A 74 6.61 -29.41 -38.33
N ASP A 75 7.06 -29.49 -39.59
CA ASP A 75 7.85 -28.42 -40.21
C ASP A 75 6.99 -27.18 -40.54
N ASP A 76 5.71 -27.37 -40.90
CA ASP A 76 4.77 -26.28 -41.25
C ASP A 76 3.85 -25.86 -40.09
N ALA A 77 3.96 -26.53 -38.94
CA ALA A 77 3.13 -26.28 -37.76
C ALA A 77 3.13 -24.81 -37.34
N SER A 78 4.30 -24.15 -37.31
CA SER A 78 4.37 -22.75 -36.88
C SER A 78 3.63 -21.79 -37.80
N GLU A 79 3.65 -22.02 -39.11
CA GLU A 79 2.98 -21.16 -40.07
C GLU A 79 1.46 -21.35 -40.03
N LEU A 80 1.02 -22.61 -39.96
CA LEU A 80 -0.40 -22.95 -39.85
C LEU A 80 -1.02 -22.36 -38.59
N HIS A 81 -0.37 -22.54 -37.43
CA HIS A 81 -0.84 -21.97 -36.17
C HIS A 81 -0.82 -20.43 -36.19
N ALA A 82 0.20 -19.79 -36.77
CA ALA A 82 0.24 -18.33 -36.89
C ALA A 82 -0.88 -17.80 -37.80
N ALA A 83 -1.15 -18.48 -38.93
CA ALA A 83 -2.26 -18.14 -39.82
C ALA A 83 -3.62 -18.34 -39.17
N LYS A 84 -3.80 -19.40 -38.36
CA LYS A 84 -4.99 -19.63 -37.53
C LYS A 84 -5.26 -18.44 -36.61
N TRP A 85 -4.26 -17.98 -35.85
CA TRP A 85 -4.38 -16.82 -34.96
C TRP A 85 -4.58 -15.50 -35.73
N GLY A 86 -3.98 -15.37 -36.91
CA GLY A 86 -4.23 -14.27 -37.84
C GLY A 86 -5.70 -14.18 -38.25
N LEU A 87 -6.30 -15.29 -38.68
CA LEU A 87 -7.71 -15.35 -39.06
C LEU A 87 -8.63 -15.07 -37.87
N LEU A 88 -8.36 -15.67 -36.70
CA LEU A 88 -9.13 -15.38 -35.48
C LEU A 88 -9.11 -13.89 -35.13
N THR A 89 -8.02 -13.19 -35.43
CA THR A 89 -7.91 -11.72 -35.25
C THR A 89 -8.66 -10.97 -36.35
N GLY A 90 -8.63 -11.45 -37.59
CA GLY A 90 -9.37 -10.88 -38.73
C GLY A 90 -10.89 -10.95 -38.54
N LEU A 91 -11.40 -12.09 -38.04
CA LEU A 91 -12.82 -12.32 -37.77
C LEU A 91 -13.44 -11.30 -36.80
N MET A 92 -12.63 -10.67 -35.96
CA MET A 92 -13.07 -9.58 -35.06
C MET A 92 -13.48 -8.30 -35.77
N ARG A 93 -13.12 -8.13 -37.04
CA ARG A 93 -13.40 -6.93 -37.85
C ARG A 93 -14.63 -7.11 -38.75
N VAL A 94 -15.17 -8.32 -38.84
CA VAL A 94 -16.29 -8.65 -39.72
C VAL A 94 -17.62 -8.33 -39.03
N ASP A 95 -18.38 -7.41 -39.60
CA ASP A 95 -19.71 -7.05 -39.10
C ASP A 95 -20.66 -8.26 -39.15
N GLY A 96 -21.27 -8.59 -38.00
CA GLY A 96 -22.21 -9.70 -37.85
C GLY A 96 -21.63 -10.99 -37.27
N VAL A 97 -20.31 -11.11 -37.12
CA VAL A 97 -19.68 -12.16 -36.30
C VAL A 97 -19.68 -11.67 -34.84
N GLU A 98 -20.31 -12.43 -33.94
CA GLU A 98 -20.44 -12.02 -32.54
C GLU A 98 -19.07 -11.95 -31.85
N PHE A 99 -18.65 -10.71 -31.58
CA PHE A 99 -17.52 -10.34 -30.73
C PHE A 99 -17.94 -9.17 -29.82
N PRO A 100 -17.60 -9.20 -28.51
CA PRO A 100 -16.78 -10.19 -27.84
C PRO A 100 -17.45 -11.57 -27.73
N PRO A 101 -16.66 -12.65 -27.64
CA PRO A 101 -17.19 -14.00 -27.56
C PRO A 101 -17.96 -14.21 -26.25
N PRO A 102 -18.97 -15.10 -26.20
CA PRO A 102 -19.52 -15.60 -24.94
C PRO A 102 -18.41 -16.19 -24.06
N GLU A 103 -18.62 -16.25 -22.73
CA GLU A 103 -17.59 -16.71 -21.78
C GLU A 103 -17.02 -18.10 -22.13
N GLN A 104 -17.83 -18.97 -22.75
CA GLN A 104 -17.40 -20.29 -23.25
C GLN A 104 -16.35 -20.20 -24.35
N ASP A 105 -16.58 -19.35 -25.36
CA ASP A 105 -15.61 -19.10 -26.44
C ASP A 105 -14.31 -18.51 -25.88
N LEU A 106 -14.38 -17.60 -24.91
CA LEU A 106 -13.17 -17.07 -24.25
C LEU A 106 -12.38 -18.14 -23.52
N ARG A 107 -13.05 -19.08 -22.83
CA ARG A 107 -12.37 -20.21 -22.20
C ARG A 107 -11.71 -21.11 -23.25
N ALA A 108 -12.40 -21.40 -24.36
CA ALA A 108 -11.84 -22.20 -25.46
C ALA A 108 -10.62 -21.52 -26.07
N ILE A 109 -10.68 -20.20 -26.31
CA ILE A 109 -9.55 -19.43 -26.83
C ILE A 109 -8.36 -19.47 -25.85
N LEU A 110 -8.61 -19.25 -24.56
CA LEU A 110 -7.54 -19.29 -23.55
C LEU A 110 -6.91 -20.67 -23.41
N SER A 111 -7.70 -21.75 -23.47
CA SER A 111 -7.21 -23.13 -23.51
C SER A 111 -6.33 -23.36 -24.76
N LEU A 112 -6.80 -22.96 -25.94
CA LEU A 112 -6.02 -22.99 -27.18
C LEU A 112 -4.73 -22.17 -27.10
N MET A 113 -4.75 -21.05 -26.37
CA MET A 113 -3.53 -20.30 -26.15
C MET A 113 -2.52 -21.04 -25.29
N LEU A 114 -2.98 -21.80 -24.29
CA LEU A 114 -2.10 -22.59 -23.45
C LEU A 114 -1.51 -23.79 -24.19
N THR A 115 -2.23 -24.35 -25.17
CA THR A 115 -1.71 -25.41 -26.04
C THR A 115 -0.68 -24.87 -27.05
N ASP A 116 -1.00 -23.76 -27.72
CA ASP A 116 -0.20 -23.25 -28.85
C ASP A 116 1.04 -22.44 -28.43
N ARG A 117 1.15 -22.05 -27.14
CA ARG A 117 2.19 -21.11 -26.65
C ARG A 117 3.65 -21.53 -26.90
N PHE A 118 3.93 -22.81 -27.13
CA PHE A 118 5.29 -23.33 -27.30
C PHE A 118 5.66 -23.65 -28.75
N VAL A 119 4.77 -23.38 -29.72
CA VAL A 119 5.00 -23.71 -31.14
C VAL A 119 6.08 -22.82 -31.74
N SER A 120 5.93 -21.50 -31.70
CA SER A 120 6.96 -20.56 -32.18
C SER A 120 6.80 -19.14 -31.64
N SER A 121 7.81 -18.29 -31.85
CA SER A 121 7.71 -16.86 -31.53
C SER A 121 6.65 -16.14 -32.37
N ASP A 122 6.44 -16.56 -33.61
CA ASP A 122 5.45 -15.97 -34.52
C ASP A 122 4.02 -16.30 -34.09
N VAL A 123 3.80 -17.54 -33.63
CA VAL A 123 2.53 -17.95 -33.02
C VAL A 123 2.23 -17.10 -31.77
N LEU A 124 3.21 -16.92 -30.87
CA LEU A 124 3.06 -16.04 -29.71
C LEU A 124 2.77 -14.58 -30.11
N ALA A 125 3.37 -14.09 -31.20
CA ALA A 125 3.12 -12.74 -31.70
C ALA A 125 1.69 -12.60 -32.24
N ALA A 126 1.21 -13.59 -33.00
CA ALA A 126 -0.16 -13.63 -33.51
C ALA A 126 -1.19 -13.70 -32.37
N MET A 127 -0.95 -14.53 -31.34
CA MET A 127 -1.79 -14.60 -30.14
C MET A 127 -1.82 -13.27 -29.38
N ALA A 128 -0.68 -12.59 -29.24
CA ALA A 128 -0.61 -11.29 -28.59
C ALA A 128 -1.32 -10.19 -29.41
N GLN A 129 -1.26 -10.25 -30.74
CA GLN A 129 -2.04 -9.34 -31.61
C GLN A 129 -3.54 -9.55 -31.42
N TRP A 130 -3.99 -10.81 -31.34
CA TRP A 130 -5.37 -11.14 -31.02
C TRP A 130 -5.82 -10.53 -29.69
N LEU A 131 -5.03 -10.69 -28.62
CA LEU A 131 -5.33 -10.13 -27.29
C LEU A 131 -5.49 -8.61 -27.32
N VAL A 132 -4.58 -7.93 -28.03
CA VAL A 132 -4.64 -6.47 -28.19
C VAL A 132 -5.90 -6.06 -28.95
N GLN A 133 -6.22 -6.73 -30.06
CA GLN A 133 -7.41 -6.42 -30.85
C GLN A 133 -8.69 -6.62 -30.02
N MET A 134 -8.78 -7.73 -29.29
CA MET A 134 -9.86 -8.02 -28.33
C MET A 134 -10.09 -6.91 -27.32
N SER A 135 -9.02 -6.46 -26.66
CA SER A 135 -9.13 -5.38 -25.68
C SER A 135 -9.63 -4.07 -26.30
N SER A 136 -9.21 -3.77 -27.53
CA SER A 136 -9.61 -2.55 -28.24
C SER A 136 -11.07 -2.57 -28.72
N SER A 137 -11.58 -3.74 -29.11
CA SER A 137 -12.97 -3.92 -29.53
C SER A 137 -13.95 -3.86 -28.37
N ASN A 138 -13.56 -4.34 -27.17
CA ASN A 138 -14.37 -4.20 -25.96
C ASN A 138 -14.63 -2.74 -25.56
N CYS A 139 -13.76 -1.80 -25.95
CA CYS A 139 -13.99 -0.37 -25.72
C CYS A 139 -15.01 0.27 -26.67
N ARG A 140 -15.43 -0.41 -27.77
CA ARG A 140 -16.32 0.16 -28.80
C ARG A 140 -17.77 -0.34 -28.74
N SER A 141 -18.05 -1.39 -27.97
CA SER A 141 -19.38 -2.01 -27.91
C SER A 141 -20.19 -1.49 -26.72
N GLU A 142 -21.36 -0.90 -26.96
CA GLU A 142 -22.38 -0.54 -25.95
C GLU A 142 -23.19 -1.76 -25.45
N GLY A 143 -22.67 -2.98 -25.62
CA GLY A 143 -23.27 -4.24 -25.14
C GLY A 143 -22.98 -4.56 -23.67
N PRO A 144 -23.57 -5.62 -23.10
CA PRO A 144 -23.34 -6.01 -21.72
C PRO A 144 -21.84 -6.27 -21.50
N VAL A 145 -21.25 -5.46 -20.60
CA VAL A 145 -19.84 -5.50 -20.24
C VAL A 145 -19.45 -6.93 -19.88
N LEU A 146 -18.63 -7.55 -20.73
CA LEU A 146 -18.13 -8.89 -20.48
C LEU A 146 -17.31 -8.91 -19.18
N GLY A 147 -17.31 -10.05 -18.49
CA GLY A 147 -16.44 -10.27 -17.35
C GLY A 147 -14.99 -9.95 -17.69
N ASN A 148 -14.28 -9.32 -16.76
CA ASN A 148 -12.88 -8.96 -16.93
C ASN A 148 -12.07 -10.22 -17.30
N LEU A 149 -11.12 -10.10 -18.24
CA LEU A 149 -10.39 -11.24 -18.77
C LEU A 149 -9.54 -11.94 -17.68
N LEU A 150 -9.21 -11.22 -16.60
CA LEU A 150 -8.58 -11.76 -15.40
C LEU A 150 -9.51 -12.63 -14.54
N ASP A 151 -10.83 -12.55 -14.73
CA ASP A 151 -11.83 -13.25 -13.93
C ASP A 151 -12.30 -14.58 -14.57
N VAL A 152 -11.88 -14.86 -15.81
CA VAL A 152 -12.21 -16.10 -16.53
C VAL A 152 -11.46 -17.28 -15.92
N LYS A 153 -12.19 -18.22 -15.32
CA LYS A 153 -11.63 -19.46 -14.76
C LYS A 153 -11.54 -20.55 -15.83
N LEU A 154 -10.37 -21.15 -15.98
CA LEU A 154 -10.14 -22.34 -16.79
C LEU A 154 -10.44 -23.61 -15.95
N SER A 155 -10.86 -24.69 -16.59
CA SER A 155 -11.16 -25.97 -15.94
C SER A 155 -9.90 -26.65 -15.38
N VAL A 156 -10.08 -27.41 -14.30
CA VAL A 156 -9.05 -27.88 -13.35
C VAL A 156 -8.07 -28.91 -13.93
N GLU A 157 -8.26 -29.40 -15.16
CA GLU A 157 -7.43 -30.48 -15.74
C GLU A 157 -6.25 -30.02 -16.60
N GLU A 158 -6.12 -28.71 -16.87
CA GLU A 158 -4.95 -28.17 -17.58
C GLU A 158 -3.87 -27.70 -16.59
N GLN A 159 -2.72 -28.37 -16.62
CA GLN A 159 -1.57 -28.10 -15.76
C GLN A 159 -1.11 -26.62 -15.81
N ASP A 160 -1.06 -25.97 -14.65
CA ASP A 160 -0.26 -24.79 -14.30
C ASP A 160 -0.35 -23.48 -15.14
N GLY A 161 -1.40 -23.29 -15.96
CA GLY A 161 -1.54 -22.07 -16.78
C GLY A 161 -2.63 -21.11 -16.30
N THR A 162 -2.29 -20.03 -15.57
CA THR A 162 -3.22 -18.88 -15.46
C THR A 162 -3.05 -17.94 -16.66
N PHE A 163 -4.08 -17.16 -17.00
CA PHE A 163 -3.97 -16.14 -18.04
C PHE A 163 -2.79 -15.16 -17.81
N LEU A 164 -2.52 -14.82 -16.54
CA LEU A 164 -1.38 -13.98 -16.17
C LEU A 164 -0.03 -14.66 -16.44
N GLU A 165 0.06 -15.98 -16.28
CA GLU A 165 1.24 -16.75 -16.65
C GLU A 165 1.44 -16.72 -18.17
N LEU A 166 0.37 -16.87 -18.96
CA LEU A 166 0.45 -16.76 -20.42
C LEU A 166 0.96 -15.39 -20.87
N ILE A 167 0.38 -14.29 -20.35
CA ILE A 167 0.87 -12.93 -20.65
C ILE A 167 2.34 -12.80 -20.25
N LYS A 168 2.74 -13.32 -19.08
CA LYS A 168 4.12 -13.26 -18.61
C LYS A 168 5.07 -13.94 -19.60
N HIS A 169 4.71 -15.12 -20.10
CA HIS A 169 5.49 -15.82 -21.11
C HIS A 169 5.58 -15.01 -22.41
N MET A 170 4.44 -14.55 -22.96
CA MET A 170 4.39 -13.70 -24.15
C MET A 170 5.30 -12.47 -24.00
N TYR A 171 5.18 -11.75 -22.88
CA TYR A 171 5.95 -10.53 -22.68
C TYR A 171 7.45 -10.80 -22.66
N VAL A 172 7.89 -11.88 -22.00
CA VAL A 172 9.32 -12.24 -21.89
C VAL A 172 9.89 -12.71 -23.24
N THR A 173 9.15 -13.52 -24.00
CA THR A 173 9.65 -14.12 -25.25
C THR A 173 9.60 -13.17 -26.45
N LEU A 174 8.58 -12.32 -26.56
CA LEU A 174 8.38 -11.47 -27.74
C LEU A 174 9.48 -10.42 -27.90
N GLY A 175 10.20 -10.40 -29.02
CA GLY A 175 11.16 -9.34 -29.35
C GLY A 175 10.53 -7.99 -29.74
N HIS A 176 9.24 -7.97 -30.08
CA HIS A 176 8.55 -6.79 -30.61
C HIS A 176 8.20 -5.77 -29.51
N ARG A 177 8.92 -4.64 -29.48
CA ARG A 177 8.72 -3.56 -28.49
C ARG A 177 7.32 -2.95 -28.52
N SER A 178 6.79 -2.70 -29.71
CA SER A 178 5.44 -2.12 -29.88
C SER A 178 4.35 -3.05 -29.36
N LEU A 179 4.50 -4.36 -29.55
CA LEU A 179 3.55 -5.36 -29.07
C LEU A 179 3.61 -5.50 -27.55
N ARG A 180 4.81 -5.52 -26.96
CA ARG A 180 5.00 -5.45 -25.50
C ARG A 180 4.32 -4.23 -24.88
N GLN A 181 4.44 -3.07 -25.51
CA GLN A 181 3.77 -1.85 -25.05
C GLN A 181 2.25 -1.97 -25.09
N LYS A 182 1.70 -2.54 -26.17
CA LYS A 182 0.25 -2.78 -26.28
C LYS A 182 -0.23 -3.78 -25.21
N ILE A 183 0.52 -4.86 -24.95
CA ILE A 183 0.22 -5.81 -23.86
C ILE A 183 0.21 -5.11 -22.50
N ALA A 184 1.17 -4.23 -22.23
CA ALA A 184 1.20 -3.45 -20.99
C ALA A 184 -0.05 -2.55 -20.84
N ALA A 185 -0.53 -1.94 -21.92
CA ALA A 185 -1.78 -1.18 -21.92
C ALA A 185 -3.01 -2.06 -21.66
N VAL A 186 -3.06 -3.28 -22.23
CA VAL A 186 -4.13 -4.25 -21.91
C VAL A 186 -4.13 -4.59 -20.43
N LEU A 187 -2.96 -4.84 -19.84
CA LEU A 187 -2.83 -5.13 -18.40
C LEU A 187 -3.30 -3.96 -17.52
N GLU A 188 -2.94 -2.72 -17.88
CA GLU A 188 -3.37 -1.52 -17.16
C GLU A 188 -4.91 -1.44 -17.08
N GLN A 189 -5.57 -1.62 -18.23
CA GLN A 189 -7.03 -1.54 -18.35
C GLN A 189 -7.71 -2.73 -17.66
N SER A 190 -7.10 -3.92 -17.72
CA SER A 190 -7.66 -5.14 -17.13
C SER A 190 -7.59 -5.13 -15.60
N VAL A 191 -6.62 -4.46 -14.97
CA VAL A 191 -6.55 -4.45 -13.50
C VAL A 191 -7.47 -3.37 -12.95
N THR A 192 -8.65 -3.74 -12.42
CA THR A 192 -9.63 -2.78 -11.88
C THR A 192 -9.86 -2.94 -10.38
N THR A 193 -9.59 -4.12 -9.82
CA THR A 193 -9.82 -4.41 -8.40
C THR A 193 -8.53 -4.66 -7.63
N LYS A 194 -8.58 -4.48 -6.31
CA LYS A 194 -7.46 -4.77 -5.40
C LYS A 194 -7.03 -6.24 -5.45
N ASP A 195 -7.96 -7.17 -5.70
CA ASP A 195 -7.65 -8.61 -5.73
C ASP A 195 -6.96 -9.00 -7.05
N GLN A 196 -7.39 -8.43 -8.18
CA GLN A 196 -6.67 -8.57 -9.45
C GLN A 196 -5.24 -8.03 -9.37
N ALA A 197 -5.05 -6.87 -8.72
CA ALA A 197 -3.71 -6.33 -8.50
C ALA A 197 -2.82 -7.27 -7.66
N LYS A 198 -3.40 -7.98 -6.67
CA LYS A 198 -2.66 -9.00 -5.91
C LYS A 198 -2.29 -10.19 -6.77
N GLU A 199 -3.21 -10.72 -7.57
CA GLU A 199 -2.93 -11.88 -8.44
C GLU A 199 -1.88 -11.54 -9.52
N LEU A 200 -1.90 -10.33 -10.09
CA LEU A 200 -0.86 -9.87 -11.01
C LEU A 200 0.53 -9.86 -10.36
N VAL A 201 0.62 -9.41 -9.12
CA VAL A 201 1.90 -9.44 -8.37
C VAL A 201 2.28 -10.87 -7.98
N LYS A 202 1.30 -11.70 -7.62
CA LYS A 202 1.52 -13.11 -7.24
C LYS A 202 2.11 -13.93 -8.39
N SER A 203 1.69 -13.68 -9.64
CA SER A 203 2.26 -14.33 -10.82
C SER A 203 3.71 -13.88 -11.12
N GLY A 204 4.18 -12.83 -10.45
CA GLY A 204 5.50 -12.24 -10.68
C GLY A 204 5.59 -11.41 -11.96
N LEU A 205 4.46 -11.15 -12.63
CA LEU A 205 4.42 -10.41 -13.89
C LEU A 205 5.02 -9.01 -13.74
N LEU A 206 4.65 -8.27 -12.68
CA LEU A 206 5.18 -6.93 -12.43
C LEU A 206 6.71 -6.92 -12.28
N ARG A 207 7.27 -7.88 -11.54
CA ARG A 207 8.71 -8.06 -11.40
C ARG A 207 9.39 -8.40 -12.73
N ARG A 208 8.76 -9.24 -13.58
CA ARG A 208 9.29 -9.59 -14.91
C ARG A 208 9.26 -8.41 -15.87
N LEU A 209 8.25 -7.54 -15.82
CA LEU A 209 8.23 -6.29 -16.59
C LEU A 209 9.48 -5.45 -16.27
N LEU A 210 9.79 -5.27 -14.99
CA LEU A 210 10.98 -4.54 -14.54
C LEU A 210 12.27 -5.24 -14.99
N GLN A 211 12.38 -6.55 -14.77
CA GLN A 211 13.57 -7.31 -15.15
C GLN A 211 13.84 -7.25 -16.66
N CYS A 212 12.81 -7.34 -17.49
CA CYS A 212 12.94 -7.22 -18.94
C CYS A 212 13.36 -5.81 -19.37
N ALA A 213 12.93 -4.78 -18.64
CA ALA A 213 13.33 -3.40 -18.90
C ALA A 213 14.80 -3.15 -18.54
N LEU A 214 15.28 -3.68 -17.41
CA LEU A 214 16.66 -3.50 -16.95
C LEU A 214 17.68 -4.41 -17.66
N GLY A 215 17.23 -5.50 -18.26
CA GLY A 215 18.11 -6.46 -18.95
C GLY A 215 18.55 -6.05 -20.36
N GLN A 216 18.13 -4.88 -20.88
CA GLN A 216 18.56 -4.38 -22.19
C GLN A 216 19.85 -3.57 -22.08
N PRO A 217 20.74 -3.61 -23.08
CA PRO A 217 21.96 -2.80 -23.10
C PRO A 217 21.63 -1.30 -23.16
N VAL A 218 22.38 -0.51 -22.37
CA VAL A 218 22.16 0.92 -22.06
C VAL A 218 22.08 1.82 -23.31
N ASP A 219 22.66 1.41 -24.43
CA ASP A 219 22.81 2.23 -25.65
C ASP A 219 21.55 2.30 -26.54
N VAL A 220 20.47 1.58 -26.22
CA VAL A 220 19.26 1.56 -27.06
C VAL A 220 18.07 2.16 -26.35
N VAL A 221 17.80 3.45 -26.59
CA VAL A 221 16.54 4.21 -26.35
C VAL A 221 15.56 3.45 -25.43
N ASP A 222 15.95 3.40 -24.15
CA ASP A 222 15.53 2.42 -23.14
C ASP A 222 14.17 2.76 -22.47
N GLY A 223 13.54 3.85 -22.94
CA GLY A 223 12.41 4.46 -22.27
C GLY A 223 11.07 3.75 -22.46
N VAL A 224 10.92 2.83 -23.42
CA VAL A 224 9.62 2.18 -23.72
C VAL A 224 9.35 1.01 -22.76
N LEU A 225 10.34 0.16 -22.49
CA LEU A 225 10.14 -0.97 -21.59
C LEU A 225 10.02 -0.52 -20.13
N LEU A 226 10.75 0.52 -19.73
CA LEU A 226 10.56 1.18 -18.45
C LEU A 226 9.15 1.77 -18.33
N GLN A 227 8.62 2.37 -19.41
CA GLN A 227 7.24 2.88 -19.45
C GLN A 227 6.21 1.77 -19.19
N ASN A 228 6.42 0.58 -19.76
CA ASN A 228 5.51 -0.55 -19.57
C ASN A 228 5.41 -0.95 -18.09
N PHE A 229 6.55 -1.01 -17.39
CA PHE A 229 6.56 -1.23 -15.94
C PHE A 229 5.89 -0.08 -15.19
N GLU A 230 6.18 1.17 -15.54
CA GLU A 230 5.62 2.35 -14.89
C GLU A 230 4.09 2.38 -14.98
N VAL A 231 3.54 2.11 -16.16
CA VAL A 231 2.09 2.11 -16.43
C VAL A 231 1.38 1.05 -15.59
N VAL A 232 1.80 -0.22 -15.71
CA VAL A 232 1.18 -1.33 -14.99
C VAL A 232 1.41 -1.21 -13.48
N GLY A 233 2.62 -0.85 -13.07
CA GLY A 233 2.98 -0.69 -11.66
C GLY A 233 2.26 0.49 -11.00
N SER A 234 2.04 1.60 -11.71
CA SER A 234 1.26 2.75 -11.20
C SER A 234 -0.20 2.36 -11.01
N ARG A 235 -0.76 1.56 -11.92
CA ARG A 235 -2.11 1.01 -11.78
C ARG A 235 -2.23 0.12 -10.55
N VAL A 236 -1.30 -0.82 -10.37
CA VAL A 236 -1.22 -1.66 -9.15
C VAL A 236 -1.11 -0.80 -7.91
N ALA A 237 -0.19 0.16 -7.90
CA ALA A 237 0.04 1.06 -6.77
C ALA A 237 -1.23 1.84 -6.39
N SER A 238 -2.00 2.32 -7.37
CA SER A 238 -3.26 3.03 -7.13
C SER A 238 -4.33 2.22 -6.35
N LEU A 239 -4.29 0.89 -6.45
CA LEU A 239 -5.27 -0.04 -5.87
C LEU A 239 -4.80 -0.64 -4.53
N VAL A 240 -3.49 -0.75 -4.32
CA VAL A 240 -2.90 -1.46 -3.18
C VAL A 240 -2.10 -0.57 -2.23
N CYS A 241 -1.64 0.59 -2.70
CA CYS A 241 -0.98 1.59 -1.88
C CYS A 241 -2.01 2.61 -1.38
N PHE A 242 -1.65 3.28 -0.30
CA PHE A 242 -2.53 4.29 0.25
C PHE A 242 -2.50 5.56 -0.61
N ARG A 243 -3.66 6.17 -0.84
CA ARG A 243 -3.79 7.38 -1.67
C ARG A 243 -3.04 8.53 -1.00
N ALA A 244 -1.99 9.04 -1.65
CA ALA A 244 -1.46 10.34 -1.30
C ALA A 244 -2.57 11.37 -1.55
N ALA A 245 -2.83 12.25 -0.58
CA ALA A 245 -3.54 13.49 -0.89
C ALA A 245 -2.69 14.18 -1.97
N ALA A 246 -3.30 14.47 -3.11
CA ALA A 246 -2.64 15.10 -4.24
C ALA A 246 -1.90 16.35 -3.73
N SER A 247 -0.58 16.34 -3.83
CA SER A 247 0.21 17.55 -3.91
C SER A 247 0.90 17.45 -5.25
N GLU A 248 0.53 18.39 -6.09
CA GLU A 248 0.93 18.58 -7.48
C GLU A 248 2.45 18.55 -7.60
N VAL A 249 2.93 17.76 -8.55
CA VAL A 249 4.16 18.09 -9.28
C VAL A 249 3.72 18.14 -10.73
N GLY A 250 3.85 19.33 -11.30
CA GLY A 250 3.42 19.66 -12.66
C GLY A 250 4.01 18.68 -13.67
N LYS A 251 3.17 18.29 -14.63
CA LYS A 251 3.63 17.69 -15.87
C LYS A 251 4.10 18.83 -16.76
N GLU A 252 5.41 18.93 -16.96
CA GLU A 252 5.97 19.59 -18.14
C GLU A 252 6.73 18.54 -18.96
N ASP A 253 6.32 18.42 -20.22
CA ASP A 253 6.83 17.48 -21.21
C ASP A 253 8.19 17.95 -21.73
N VAL A 254 9.27 17.30 -21.28
CA VAL A 254 10.34 16.66 -22.08
C VAL A 254 11.08 15.72 -21.10
N VAL A 255 10.70 14.44 -21.06
CA VAL A 255 11.20 13.49 -20.06
C VAL A 255 12.53 12.88 -20.54
N LEU A 256 13.63 13.23 -19.88
CA LEU A 256 14.95 12.62 -20.13
C LEU A 256 14.95 11.16 -19.64
N ILE A 257 15.83 10.31 -20.17
CA ILE A 257 15.90 8.88 -19.76
C ILE A 257 16.12 8.73 -18.24
N ASP A 258 16.88 9.66 -17.64
CA ASP A 258 17.11 9.70 -16.19
C ASP A 258 15.83 9.95 -15.38
N ASP A 259 14.87 10.71 -15.92
CA ASP A 259 13.59 10.95 -15.27
C ASP A 259 12.72 9.69 -15.24
N LYS A 260 12.77 8.87 -16.30
CA LYS A 260 12.07 7.57 -16.33
C LYS A 260 12.65 6.58 -15.33
N ARG A 261 13.99 6.46 -15.28
CA ARG A 261 14.66 5.58 -14.30
C ARG A 261 14.36 6.03 -12.86
N ARG A 262 14.31 7.35 -12.61
CA ARG A 262 13.86 7.92 -11.34
C ARG A 262 12.41 7.54 -11.02
N ALA A 263 11.49 7.70 -11.95
CA ALA A 263 10.07 7.34 -11.76
C ALA A 263 9.90 5.85 -11.42
N VAL A 264 10.68 4.97 -12.05
CA VAL A 264 10.71 3.54 -11.74
C VAL A 264 11.23 3.28 -10.32
N CYS A 265 12.31 3.94 -9.90
CA CYS A 265 12.82 3.84 -8.53
C CYS A 265 11.77 4.29 -7.50
N GLU A 266 11.13 5.44 -7.73
CA GLU A 266 10.08 5.96 -6.87
C GLU A 266 8.86 5.02 -6.79
N LEU A 267 8.50 4.40 -7.91
CA LEU A 267 7.39 3.46 -7.96
C LEU A 267 7.67 2.19 -7.15
N VAL A 268 8.89 1.62 -7.25
CA VAL A 268 9.29 0.47 -6.43
C VAL A 268 9.25 0.83 -4.94
N VAL A 269 9.78 2.00 -4.56
CA VAL A 269 9.72 2.48 -3.17
C VAL A 269 8.27 2.67 -2.71
N ARG A 270 7.39 3.21 -3.56
CA ARG A 270 5.95 3.33 -3.27
C ARG A 270 5.31 1.97 -3.01
N LEU A 271 5.64 0.95 -3.80
CA LEU A 271 5.15 -0.42 -3.61
C LEU A 271 5.68 -1.06 -2.32
N MET A 272 6.92 -0.76 -1.89
CA MET A 272 7.46 -1.14 -0.58
C MET A 272 6.70 -0.47 0.59
N LEU A 273 5.99 0.63 0.34
CA LEU A 273 5.14 1.25 1.35
C LEU A 273 3.73 0.65 1.40
N SER A 274 3.36 -0.26 0.50
CA SER A 274 2.05 -0.92 0.48
C SER A 274 1.70 -1.60 1.81
N GLY A 275 0.41 -1.56 2.17
CA GLY A 275 -0.17 -2.32 3.27
C GLY A 275 -0.49 -3.78 2.91
N VAL A 276 -0.29 -4.19 1.65
CA VAL A 276 -0.49 -5.56 1.18
C VAL A 276 0.84 -6.31 1.25
N SER A 277 0.93 -7.32 2.11
CA SER A 277 2.19 -8.05 2.39
C SER A 277 2.81 -8.71 1.16
N LEU A 278 1.99 -9.20 0.23
CA LEU A 278 2.45 -9.78 -1.03
C LEU A 278 3.14 -8.73 -1.92
N VAL A 279 2.50 -7.57 -2.08
CA VAL A 279 3.04 -6.44 -2.88
C VAL A 279 4.32 -5.91 -2.26
N PHE A 280 4.32 -5.74 -0.94
CA PHE A 280 5.50 -5.38 -0.18
C PHE A 280 6.67 -6.34 -0.45
N ALA A 281 6.44 -7.65 -0.31
CA ALA A 281 7.47 -8.67 -0.46
C ALA A 281 8.01 -8.75 -1.90
N ASP A 282 7.16 -8.54 -2.91
CA ASP A 282 7.58 -8.47 -4.30
C ASP A 282 8.39 -7.19 -4.59
N ALA A 283 8.00 -6.06 -3.99
CA ALA A 283 8.71 -4.79 -4.13
C ALA A 283 10.11 -4.80 -3.53
N VAL A 284 10.32 -5.49 -2.39
CA VAL A 284 11.67 -5.73 -1.83
C VAL A 284 12.56 -6.49 -2.84
N ARG A 285 12.01 -7.47 -3.56
CA ARG A 285 12.74 -8.18 -4.61
C ARG A 285 13.00 -7.30 -5.84
N MET A 286 12.06 -6.44 -6.20
CA MET A 286 12.26 -5.44 -7.27
C MET A 286 13.33 -4.42 -6.91
N LEU A 287 13.45 -4.01 -5.64
CA LEU A 287 14.53 -3.14 -5.20
C LEU A 287 15.90 -3.76 -5.44
N GLN A 288 16.04 -5.08 -5.28
CA GLN A 288 17.30 -5.76 -5.60
C GLN A 288 17.66 -5.60 -7.09
N LEU A 289 16.68 -5.73 -7.99
CA LEU A 289 16.92 -5.52 -9.43
C LEU A 289 17.40 -4.10 -9.73
N LEU A 290 16.86 -3.09 -9.02
CA LEU A 290 17.33 -1.70 -9.15
C LEU A 290 18.73 -1.48 -8.56
N MET A 291 19.11 -2.26 -7.55
CA MET A 291 20.45 -2.22 -6.98
C MET A 291 21.49 -2.86 -7.90
N ASP A 292 21.10 -3.88 -8.66
CA ASP A 292 21.98 -4.58 -9.60
C ASP A 292 22.19 -3.78 -10.90
N ASP A 293 21.28 -2.86 -11.24
CA ASP A 293 21.40 -1.93 -12.39
C ASP A 293 22.15 -0.64 -12.01
N ALA A 294 23.34 -0.42 -12.58
CA ALA A 294 24.21 0.68 -12.19
C ALA A 294 23.58 2.09 -12.31
N PRO A 295 22.83 2.45 -13.38
CA PRO A 295 22.20 3.76 -13.45
C PRO A 295 21.08 3.93 -12.41
N CYS A 296 20.19 2.96 -12.21
CA CYS A 296 19.18 3.04 -11.15
C CYS A 296 19.82 3.10 -9.77
N ARG A 297 20.88 2.30 -9.53
CA ARG A 297 21.63 2.26 -8.29
C ARG A 297 22.15 3.63 -7.85
N SER A 298 22.61 4.44 -8.80
CA SER A 298 23.11 5.80 -8.56
C SER A 298 22.02 6.79 -8.13
N LEU A 299 20.77 6.54 -8.54
CA LEU A 299 19.62 7.41 -8.24
C LEU A 299 18.96 7.07 -6.90
N LEU A 300 19.08 5.82 -6.43
CA LEU A 300 18.41 5.34 -5.22
C LEU A 300 18.64 6.23 -3.98
N PRO A 301 19.86 6.69 -3.64
CA PRO A 301 20.08 7.49 -2.45
C PRO A 301 19.30 8.81 -2.41
N ALA A 302 18.88 9.34 -3.58
CA ALA A 302 18.11 10.58 -3.68
C ALA A 302 16.58 10.37 -3.58
N VAL A 303 16.09 9.12 -3.55
CA VAL A 303 14.66 8.81 -3.53
C VAL A 303 14.06 9.09 -2.14
N ARG A 304 13.11 10.03 -2.08
CA ARG A 304 12.62 10.63 -0.82
C ARG A 304 12.12 9.65 0.23
N ASP A 305 11.37 8.63 -0.18
CA ASP A 305 10.72 7.68 0.73
C ASP A 305 11.56 6.42 1.02
N LEU A 306 12.74 6.28 0.39
CA LEU A 306 13.53 5.04 0.42
C LEU A 306 14.00 4.68 1.84
N ARG A 307 14.50 5.64 2.62
CA ARG A 307 14.91 5.41 4.02
C ARG A 307 13.79 4.77 4.82
N GLY A 308 12.60 5.36 4.76
CA GLY A 308 11.43 4.88 5.50
C GLY A 308 10.95 3.51 5.02
N ALA A 309 11.02 3.24 3.72
CA ALA A 309 10.71 1.92 3.15
C ALA A 309 11.70 0.83 3.61
N LEU A 310 13.00 1.16 3.64
CA LEU A 310 14.06 0.27 4.13
C LEU A 310 13.93 0.00 5.64
N GLU A 311 13.68 1.04 6.45
CA GLU A 311 13.43 0.89 7.89
C GLU A 311 12.20 0.03 8.17
N LYS A 312 11.11 0.23 7.41
CA LYS A 312 9.91 -0.62 7.50
C LYS A 312 10.26 -2.08 7.19
N ALA A 313 10.99 -2.32 6.10
CA ALA A 313 11.40 -3.66 5.70
C ALA A 313 12.28 -4.34 6.75
N HIS A 314 13.29 -3.62 7.24
CA HIS A 314 14.19 -4.09 8.29
C HIS A 314 13.46 -4.39 9.61
N THR A 315 12.52 -3.52 10.00
CA THR A 315 11.70 -3.72 11.22
C THR A 315 10.82 -4.96 11.10
N LEU A 316 10.08 -5.10 9.99
CA LEU A 316 9.16 -6.22 9.80
C LEU A 316 9.89 -7.57 9.63
N ALA A 317 11.10 -7.58 9.06
CA ALA A 317 11.92 -8.79 8.92
C ALA A 317 12.37 -9.37 10.27
N ARG A 318 12.59 -8.52 11.27
CA ARG A 318 13.07 -8.92 12.62
C ARG A 318 11.96 -9.37 13.56
N LEU A 319 10.70 -9.08 13.24
CA LEU A 319 9.56 -9.43 14.07
C LEU A 319 9.16 -10.89 13.89
N ARG A 320 9.09 -11.63 15.01
CA ARG A 320 8.76 -13.07 15.03
C ARG A 320 7.38 -13.38 14.46
N ASP A 321 6.40 -12.53 14.72
CA ASP A 321 5.00 -12.71 14.32
C ASP A 321 4.66 -12.02 12.97
N SER A 322 5.65 -11.52 12.22
CA SER A 322 5.38 -10.88 10.93
C SER A 322 5.01 -11.91 9.86
N LYS A 323 4.22 -11.50 8.86
CA LYS A 323 3.92 -12.37 7.70
C LYS A 323 5.16 -12.72 6.87
N LEU A 324 6.27 -12.00 7.08
CA LEU A 324 7.56 -12.23 6.44
C LEU A 324 8.40 -13.25 7.22
N SER A 325 7.97 -13.66 8.41
CA SER A 325 8.77 -14.49 9.30
C SER A 325 9.06 -15.90 8.76
N HIS A 326 8.32 -16.33 7.75
CA HIS A 326 8.43 -17.65 7.13
C HIS A 326 9.34 -17.68 5.89
N ASP A 327 9.76 -16.52 5.39
CA ASP A 327 10.59 -16.38 4.18
C ASP A 327 11.99 -15.90 4.59
N GLU A 328 12.88 -16.85 4.89
CA GLU A 328 14.25 -16.54 5.35
C GLU A 328 15.05 -15.75 4.31
N TYR A 329 14.91 -16.10 3.03
CA TYR A 329 15.55 -15.37 1.94
C TYR A 329 15.15 -13.88 1.95
N LEU A 330 13.86 -13.59 2.13
CA LEU A 330 13.38 -12.22 2.17
C LEU A 330 13.89 -11.45 3.40
N LYS A 331 14.09 -12.10 4.55
CA LYS A 331 14.68 -11.45 5.73
C LYS A 331 16.13 -11.07 5.50
N GLU A 332 16.92 -12.00 4.96
CA GLU A 332 18.32 -11.76 4.62
C GLU A 332 18.43 -10.63 3.60
N LEU A 333 17.55 -10.63 2.59
CA LEU A 333 17.48 -9.57 1.60
C LEU A 333 17.17 -8.20 2.21
N CYS A 334 16.16 -8.10 3.08
CA CYS A 334 15.86 -6.85 3.81
C CYS A 334 17.05 -6.35 4.64
N ALA A 335 17.78 -7.25 5.31
CA ALA A 335 18.95 -6.90 6.11
C ALA A 335 20.12 -6.42 5.24
N ALA A 336 20.40 -7.12 4.14
CA ALA A 336 21.45 -6.75 3.18
C ALA A 336 21.17 -5.40 2.51
N GLN A 337 19.95 -5.19 2.02
CA GLN A 337 19.55 -3.92 1.39
C GLN A 337 19.67 -2.75 2.35
N TYR A 338 19.22 -2.91 3.60
CA TYR A 338 19.36 -1.89 4.64
C TYR A 338 20.84 -1.59 4.94
N GLY A 339 21.68 -2.62 5.07
CA GLY A 339 23.11 -2.46 5.37
C GLY A 339 23.90 -1.77 4.27
N VAL A 340 23.50 -1.94 3.01
CA VAL A 340 24.15 -1.32 1.85
C VAL A 340 23.63 0.10 1.59
N LEU A 341 22.31 0.27 1.50
CA LEU A 341 21.71 1.56 1.13
C LEU A 341 21.65 2.55 2.29
N GLY A 342 21.56 2.09 3.54
CA GLY A 342 21.49 2.95 4.72
C GLY A 342 22.65 3.96 4.80
N PRO A 343 23.91 3.50 4.80
CA PRO A 343 25.09 4.39 4.86
C PRO A 343 25.19 5.37 3.69
N GLU A 344 24.70 4.98 2.51
CA GLU A 344 24.71 5.85 1.33
C GLU A 344 23.65 6.94 1.41
N ILE A 345 22.46 6.61 1.89
CA ILE A 345 21.43 7.60 2.19
C ILE A 345 21.93 8.54 3.29
N ASP A 346 22.57 8.03 4.34
CA ASP A 346 23.21 8.86 5.37
C ASP A 346 24.24 9.83 4.77
N ALA A 347 25.06 9.37 3.82
CA ALA A 347 26.05 10.21 3.13
C ALA A 347 25.39 11.26 2.24
N TYR A 348 24.31 10.89 1.56
CA TYR A 348 23.54 11.82 0.73
C TYR A 348 22.86 12.89 1.58
N GLU A 349 22.16 12.51 2.65
CA GLU A 349 21.43 13.44 3.52
C GLU A 349 22.37 14.38 4.30
N ARG A 350 23.58 13.92 4.65
CA ARG A 350 24.60 14.83 5.22
C ARG A 350 25.03 15.95 4.28
N ARG A 351 24.98 15.73 2.96
CA ARG A 351 25.37 16.73 1.95
C ARG A 351 24.20 17.61 1.50
N HIS A 352 22.99 17.05 1.43
CA HIS A 352 21.83 17.71 0.82
C HIS A 352 20.72 18.06 1.82
N GLY A 353 20.89 17.71 3.10
CA GLY A 353 19.83 17.79 4.11
C GLY A 353 18.88 16.60 4.07
N SER A 354 17.90 16.59 4.98
CA SER A 354 16.91 15.52 5.05
C SER A 354 16.02 15.47 3.81
N LEU A 355 15.91 14.31 3.19
CA LEU A 355 15.07 14.08 2.00
C LEU A 355 13.56 14.18 2.30
N VAL A 356 13.21 13.86 3.54
CA VAL A 356 11.84 13.90 4.06
C VAL A 356 11.50 15.24 4.71
N GLY A 357 12.48 16.14 4.86
CA GLY A 357 12.28 17.47 5.47
C GLY A 357 12.30 17.45 7.00
N LEU A 358 12.91 16.45 7.63
CA LEU A 358 13.19 16.51 9.06
C LEU A 358 14.34 17.50 9.29
N PRO A 359 14.19 18.52 10.14
CA PRO A 359 15.29 19.41 10.46
C PRO A 359 16.43 18.62 11.16
N PRO A 360 17.68 19.07 11.04
CA PRO A 360 18.77 18.50 11.82
C PRO A 360 18.47 18.60 13.33
N ASN A 361 18.94 17.62 14.10
CA ASN A 361 18.68 17.54 15.54
C ASN A 361 19.18 18.77 16.31
N ASP A 362 20.17 19.50 15.76
CA ASP A 362 20.82 20.63 16.42
C ASP A 362 20.04 21.96 16.30
N GLU A 363 19.11 22.08 15.34
CA GLU A 363 18.31 23.30 15.14
C GLU A 363 17.16 23.49 16.15
N THR A 364 16.96 22.53 17.07
CA THR A 364 15.84 22.60 18.03
C THR A 364 15.98 23.66 19.11
N ALA A 365 17.10 24.38 19.22
CA ALA A 365 17.43 25.10 20.45
C ALA A 365 18.12 26.47 20.30
N GLN A 366 18.09 27.12 19.12
CA GLN A 366 18.85 28.36 18.92
C GLN A 366 18.04 29.61 18.52
N GLY A 367 16.71 29.56 18.60
CA GLY A 367 15.88 30.76 18.40
C GLY A 367 14.99 31.00 19.60
N ASP A 368 14.84 32.26 20.01
CA ASP A 368 13.75 32.76 20.86
C ASP A 368 12.39 32.50 20.19
N LYS A 369 11.97 31.24 20.15
CA LYS A 369 10.68 30.85 19.59
C LYS A 369 9.69 30.94 20.73
N SER A 370 8.84 31.96 20.68
CA SER A 370 7.68 32.08 21.58
C SER A 370 6.86 30.79 21.57
N GLY A 371 6.19 30.46 22.68
CA GLY A 371 5.44 29.22 22.80
C GLY A 371 4.36 29.04 21.70
N GLY A 372 3.81 30.13 21.16
CA GLY A 372 2.91 30.11 20.00
C GLY A 372 3.57 29.60 18.71
N LEU A 373 4.80 30.03 18.41
CA LEU A 373 5.56 29.55 17.24
C LEU A 373 5.93 28.07 17.38
N ALA A 374 6.23 27.62 18.60
CA ALA A 374 6.50 26.22 18.88
C ALA A 374 5.26 25.34 18.63
N LEU A 375 4.07 25.82 19.01
CA LEU A 375 2.79 25.12 18.76
C LEU A 375 2.50 24.99 17.27
N GLU A 376 2.71 26.06 16.50
CA GLU A 376 2.54 26.05 15.04
C GLU A 376 3.51 25.07 14.36
N LEU A 377 4.80 25.13 14.73
CA LEU A 377 5.82 24.23 14.20
C LEU A 377 5.52 22.75 14.53
N ALA A 378 5.14 22.46 15.77
CA ALA A 378 4.76 21.11 16.18
C ALA A 378 3.50 20.63 15.43
N THR A 379 2.55 21.53 15.17
CA THR A 379 1.36 21.22 14.36
C THR A 379 1.75 20.86 12.93
N ASN A 380 2.67 21.61 12.33
CA ASN A 380 3.21 21.32 11.00
C ASN A 380 3.87 19.93 10.96
N TYR A 381 4.70 19.59 11.96
CA TYR A 381 5.26 18.23 12.05
C TYR A 381 4.18 17.16 12.21
N LYS A 382 3.13 17.39 13.01
CA LYS A 382 1.98 16.45 13.09
C LYS A 382 1.34 16.26 11.72
N THR A 383 1.12 17.32 10.95
CA THR A 383 0.49 17.22 9.63
C THR A 383 1.35 16.46 8.63
N GLN A 384 2.66 16.70 8.61
CA GLN A 384 3.63 15.97 7.79
C GLN A 384 3.69 14.49 8.19
N GLY A 385 3.76 14.21 9.49
CA GLY A 385 3.68 12.86 10.04
C GLY A 385 2.41 12.13 9.61
N ASN A 386 1.26 12.81 9.63
CA ASN A 386 -0.01 12.25 9.14
C ASN A 386 0.04 11.94 7.63
N ALA A 387 0.71 12.76 6.82
CA ALA A 387 0.87 12.51 5.39
C ALA A 387 1.71 11.24 5.13
N PHE A 388 2.85 11.09 5.82
CA PHE A 388 3.66 9.87 5.73
C PHE A 388 2.94 8.63 6.29
N PHE A 389 2.19 8.80 7.38
CA PHE A 389 1.38 7.73 7.96
C PHE A 389 0.34 7.24 6.95
N ARG A 390 -0.36 8.16 6.29
CA ARG A 390 -1.32 7.82 5.23
C ARG A 390 -0.62 7.06 4.12
N ARG A 391 0.58 7.44 3.68
CA ARG A 391 1.35 6.72 2.63
C ARG A 391 1.85 5.32 3.03
N GLY A 392 1.74 4.94 4.30
CA GLY A 392 2.28 3.67 4.82
C GLY A 392 3.75 3.74 5.27
N ASN A 393 4.36 4.93 5.21
CA ASN A 393 5.71 5.20 5.73
C ASN A 393 5.64 5.48 7.24
N HIS A 394 5.30 4.44 8.01
CA HIS A 394 5.17 4.50 9.46
C HIS A 394 6.49 4.89 10.18
N PRO A 395 7.68 4.45 9.73
CA PRO A 395 8.93 4.86 10.36
C PRO A 395 9.21 6.37 10.26
N THR A 396 8.97 6.96 9.10
CA THR A 396 9.11 8.42 8.92
C THR A 396 8.02 9.17 9.69
N ALA A 397 6.78 8.67 9.68
CA ALA A 397 5.67 9.28 10.41
C ALA A 397 5.95 9.39 11.92
N ARG A 398 6.48 8.34 12.56
CA ARG A 398 6.84 8.41 14.00
C ARG A 398 7.96 9.40 14.28
N ALA A 399 8.91 9.58 13.37
CA ALA A 399 9.98 10.57 13.55
C ALA A 399 9.41 11.98 13.62
N PHE A 400 8.45 12.31 12.75
CA PHE A 400 7.71 13.58 12.79
C PHE A 400 6.90 13.76 14.07
N TYR A 401 6.14 12.75 14.52
CA TYR A 401 5.38 12.86 15.77
C TYR A 401 6.30 13.04 16.99
N ARG A 402 7.42 12.31 17.04
CA ARG A 402 8.44 12.47 18.08
C ARG A 402 9.03 13.89 18.05
N ARG A 403 9.30 14.43 16.85
CA ARG A 403 9.82 15.79 16.70
C ARG A 403 8.83 16.85 17.17
N ALA A 404 7.55 16.70 16.85
CA ALA A 404 6.48 17.57 17.35
C ALA A 404 6.47 17.62 18.89
N ILE A 405 6.49 16.45 19.54
CA ILE A 405 6.53 16.36 21.02
C ILE A 405 7.80 16.99 21.59
N ALA A 406 8.96 16.76 20.94
CA ALA A 406 10.24 17.33 21.39
C ALA A 406 10.24 18.86 21.33
N VAL A 407 9.67 19.46 20.27
CA VAL A 407 9.55 20.92 20.13
C VAL A 407 8.67 21.51 21.24
N LEU A 408 7.51 20.91 21.51
CA LEU A 408 6.61 21.36 22.59
C LEU A 408 7.31 21.31 23.95
N ARG A 409 7.98 20.20 24.26
CA ARG A 409 8.71 20.05 25.53
C ARG A 409 9.87 21.04 25.65
N ALA A 410 10.63 21.26 24.57
CA ALA A 410 11.73 22.21 24.58
C ALA A 410 11.25 23.65 24.81
N ALA A 411 10.16 24.05 24.12
CA ALA A 411 9.58 25.38 24.29
C ALA A 411 9.02 25.59 25.70
N GLN A 412 8.30 24.62 26.24
CA GLN A 412 7.81 24.68 27.62
C GLN A 412 8.97 24.81 28.62
N LEU A 413 10.03 24.01 28.48
CA LEU A 413 11.19 24.07 29.36
C LEU A 413 11.93 25.41 29.27
N GLN A 414 12.06 25.98 28.07
CA GLN A 414 12.69 27.28 27.86
C GLN A 414 11.89 28.41 28.51
N GLU A 415 10.57 28.41 28.34
CA GLU A 415 9.68 29.40 28.92
C GLU A 415 9.66 29.29 30.45
N GLU A 416 9.50 28.09 31.01
CA GLU A 416 9.55 27.86 32.45
C GLU A 416 10.92 28.23 33.05
N SER A 417 12.03 27.97 32.34
CA SER A 417 13.37 28.37 32.80
C SER A 417 13.52 29.89 32.82
N SER A 418 12.97 30.58 31.82
CA SER A 418 12.94 32.05 31.75
C SER A 418 12.12 32.64 32.90
N LEU A 419 10.95 32.06 33.18
CA LEU A 419 10.09 32.45 34.30
C LEU A 419 10.74 32.20 35.67
N ARG A 420 11.49 31.11 35.83
CA ARG A 420 12.25 30.80 37.05
C ARG A 420 13.41 31.76 37.30
N SER A 421 13.93 32.41 36.26
CA SER A 421 15.05 33.37 36.36
C SER A 421 14.61 34.79 36.73
N LEU A 422 13.30 35.05 36.84
CA LEU A 422 12.77 36.37 37.18
C LEU A 422 13.14 36.78 38.60
N SER A 423 13.43 38.07 38.78
CA SER A 423 13.58 38.67 40.11
C SER A 423 12.23 38.71 40.85
N VAL A 424 12.26 38.79 42.19
CA VAL A 424 11.02 38.84 43.02
C VAL A 424 10.09 39.97 42.59
N ASN A 425 10.63 41.16 42.27
CA ASN A 425 9.83 42.30 41.82
C ASN A 425 9.16 42.03 40.46
N GLN A 426 9.86 41.37 39.53
CA GLN A 426 9.29 40.99 38.23
C GLN A 426 8.27 39.85 38.37
N LEU A 427 8.49 38.94 39.31
CA LEU A 427 7.55 37.86 39.64
C LEU A 427 6.22 38.45 40.14
N VAL A 428 6.25 39.34 41.13
CA VAL A 428 5.05 40.03 41.64
C VAL A 428 4.35 40.81 40.53
N ALA A 429 5.10 41.53 39.69
CA ALA A 429 4.52 42.30 38.59
C ALA A 429 3.84 41.44 37.51
N ARG A 430 4.25 40.17 37.36
CA ARG A 430 3.67 39.21 36.41
C ARG A 430 2.61 38.31 37.02
N CYS A 431 2.54 38.20 38.34
CA CYS A 431 1.44 37.53 39.03
C CYS A 431 0.21 38.44 38.98
N SER A 432 -0.70 38.15 38.06
CA SER A 432 -2.05 38.73 38.01
C SER A 432 -3.10 37.64 38.22
N ILE A 433 -4.33 38.04 38.52
CA ILE A 433 -5.50 37.14 38.53
C ILE A 433 -5.52 36.29 37.24
N GLY A 434 -5.69 34.98 37.39
CA GLY A 434 -5.66 34.00 36.30
C GLY A 434 -4.27 33.48 35.93
N SER A 435 -3.19 33.98 36.53
CA SER A 435 -1.83 33.49 36.24
C SER A 435 -1.66 32.04 36.68
N SER A 436 -1.07 31.22 35.80
CA SER A 436 -0.69 29.84 36.12
C SER A 436 0.55 29.82 37.01
N VAL A 437 0.47 29.15 38.15
CA VAL A 437 1.54 29.09 39.14
C VAL A 437 1.76 27.68 39.68
N GLN A 438 2.91 27.53 40.31
CA GLN A 438 3.29 26.38 41.10
C GLN A 438 3.58 26.83 42.52
N VAL A 439 2.95 26.16 43.49
CA VAL A 439 3.03 26.47 44.91
C VAL A 439 3.88 25.42 45.62
N CYS A 440 4.92 25.86 46.32
CA CYS A 440 5.73 24.98 47.16
C CYS A 440 4.97 24.65 48.45
N SER A 441 4.93 23.37 48.81
CA SER A 441 4.41 22.92 50.10
C SER A 441 5.20 23.52 51.26
N HIS A 442 4.56 23.65 52.43
CA HIS A 442 5.19 24.16 53.66
C HIS A 442 6.44 23.38 54.11
N ARG A 443 6.57 22.10 53.70
CA ARG A 443 7.73 21.27 54.02
C ARG A 443 8.87 21.40 53.00
N GLY A 444 8.70 22.18 51.94
CA GLY A 444 9.73 22.46 50.93
C GLY A 444 9.91 21.40 49.84
N ASP A 445 9.33 20.22 49.99
CA ASP A 445 9.67 19.07 49.15
C ASP A 445 8.78 18.89 47.91
N ASN A 446 7.57 19.44 47.91
CA ASN A 446 6.58 19.22 46.84
C ASN A 446 6.07 20.53 46.24
N TRP A 447 5.92 20.57 44.91
CA TRP A 447 5.29 21.68 44.17
C TRP A 447 3.93 21.23 43.64
N GLN A 448 2.93 22.09 43.74
CA GLN A 448 1.56 21.83 43.31
C GLN A 448 1.08 22.89 42.33
N ASP A 449 0.35 22.49 41.31
CA ASP A 449 -0.17 23.38 40.28
C ASP A 449 -1.40 24.12 40.80
N ALA A 450 -1.45 25.43 40.54
CA ALA A 450 -2.51 26.31 41.01
C ALA A 450 -2.67 27.53 40.07
N MET A 451 -3.72 28.30 40.30
CA MET A 451 -4.03 29.53 39.60
C MET A 451 -4.21 30.67 40.60
N VAL A 452 -3.77 31.87 40.24
CA VAL A 452 -3.92 33.06 41.09
C VAL A 452 -5.38 33.56 41.06
N SER A 453 -6.03 33.67 42.21
CA SER A 453 -7.37 34.28 42.36
C SER A 453 -7.29 35.75 42.71
N ASP A 454 -6.37 36.15 43.59
CA ASP A 454 -6.15 37.53 43.99
C ASP A 454 -4.68 37.79 44.39
N VAL A 455 -4.28 39.06 44.42
CA VAL A 455 -2.89 39.49 44.69
C VAL A 455 -2.87 40.65 45.68
N GLU A 456 -2.26 40.43 46.84
CA GLU A 456 -2.03 41.50 47.83
C GLU A 456 -0.60 42.05 47.69
N GLY A 457 -0.50 43.25 47.11
CA GLY A 457 0.75 43.92 46.78
C GLY A 457 1.35 44.74 47.92
N ASN A 458 2.16 44.14 48.80
CA ASN A 458 2.92 44.84 49.86
C ASN A 458 4.45 44.65 49.73
N GLY A 459 5.00 44.65 48.50
CA GLY A 459 6.44 44.54 48.26
C GLY A 459 7.01 43.17 48.62
N ALA A 460 8.01 43.11 49.51
CA ALA A 460 8.64 41.83 49.90
C ALA A 460 7.72 40.90 50.72
N SER A 461 6.63 41.43 51.28
CA SER A 461 5.59 40.65 51.97
C SER A 461 4.36 40.39 51.10
N SER A 462 4.48 40.53 49.77
CA SER A 462 3.39 40.21 48.85
C SER A 462 2.93 38.77 49.01
N GLN A 463 1.61 38.61 49.11
CA GLN A 463 0.93 37.33 49.17
C GLN A 463 0.00 37.22 47.97
N VAL A 464 -0.20 35.98 47.53
CA VAL A 464 -1.04 35.66 46.39
C VAL A 464 -2.04 34.62 46.86
N GLU A 465 -3.31 34.88 46.64
CA GLU A 465 -4.36 33.90 46.88
C GLU A 465 -4.38 32.92 45.69
N VAL A 466 -4.36 31.63 45.99
CA VAL A 466 -4.24 30.57 44.98
C VAL A 466 -5.37 29.55 45.07
N LEU A 467 -5.83 29.14 43.91
CA LEU A 467 -6.78 28.07 43.65
C LEU A 467 -6.01 26.86 43.12
N TYR A 468 -6.00 25.74 43.86
CA TYR A 468 -5.27 24.54 43.44
C TYR A 468 -6.02 23.79 42.33
N ASP A 469 -5.29 23.30 41.32
CA ASP A 469 -5.88 22.55 40.20
C ASP A 469 -6.39 21.15 40.61
N ALA A 470 -5.89 20.61 41.72
CA ALA A 470 -6.19 19.26 42.20
C ALA A 470 -6.65 19.23 43.67
N GLY A 471 -7.91 18.84 43.88
CA GLY A 471 -8.52 18.56 45.19
C GLY A 471 -9.49 19.65 45.66
N ASP A 472 -10.38 19.30 46.60
CA ASP A 472 -11.35 20.21 47.22
C ASP A 472 -10.70 21.13 48.27
N ARG A 473 -9.54 21.72 47.94
CA ARG A 473 -8.86 22.64 48.85
C ARG A 473 -9.41 24.05 48.67
N GLU A 474 -9.72 24.68 49.80
CA GLU A 474 -10.09 26.09 49.86
C GLU A 474 -8.89 26.98 49.48
N ASP A 475 -9.23 28.16 48.97
CA ASP A 475 -8.31 29.22 48.57
C ASP A 475 -7.32 29.52 49.72
N GLU A 476 -6.02 29.55 49.39
CA GLU A 476 -4.96 29.78 50.37
C GLU A 476 -4.18 31.04 49.99
N TRP A 477 -3.93 31.90 50.97
CA TRP A 477 -2.97 33.00 50.83
C TRP A 477 -1.55 32.49 51.01
N VAL A 478 -0.76 32.56 49.93
CA VAL A 478 0.59 32.01 49.87
C VAL A 478 1.60 33.15 49.67
N PRO A 479 2.69 33.20 50.45
CA PRO A 479 3.73 34.20 50.24
C PRO A 479 4.44 33.99 48.90
N ILE A 480 4.79 35.08 48.22
CA ILE A 480 5.41 35.05 46.88
C ILE A 480 6.70 34.18 46.82
N SER A 481 7.40 34.01 47.95
CA SER A 481 8.59 33.15 48.05
C SER A 481 8.32 31.66 47.82
N ARG A 482 7.06 31.22 47.96
CA ARG A 482 6.62 29.84 47.69
C ARG A 482 5.99 29.69 46.30
N ILE A 483 5.94 30.75 45.50
CA ILE A 483 5.31 30.77 44.18
C ILE A 483 6.36 30.72 43.07
N ARG A 484 6.05 29.97 42.01
CA ARG A 484 6.75 30.03 40.72
C ARG A 484 5.73 30.20 39.61
N LEU A 485 5.98 31.11 38.69
CA LEU A 485 5.16 31.23 37.48
C LEU A 485 5.38 30.04 36.57
N ARG A 486 4.31 29.64 35.89
CA ARG A 486 4.31 28.65 34.83
C ARG A 486 3.91 29.30 33.51
N MET A 487 4.13 28.54 32.44
CA MET A 487 3.55 28.86 31.14
C MET A 487 2.03 29.01 31.26
N ASP A 488 1.46 29.90 30.45
CA ASP A 488 0.02 30.15 30.44
C ASP A 488 -0.80 28.86 30.28
N THR A 489 -1.88 28.73 31.07
CA THR A 489 -2.70 27.52 31.15
C THR A 489 -3.37 27.18 29.81
N THR A 490 -3.76 28.18 29.02
CA THR A 490 -4.40 27.94 27.71
C THR A 490 -3.41 27.36 26.72
N LEU A 491 -2.19 27.91 26.70
CA LEU A 491 -1.11 27.41 25.86
C LEU A 491 -0.63 26.03 26.31
N LEU A 492 -0.54 25.80 27.63
CA LEU A 492 -0.16 24.51 28.20
C LEU A 492 -1.18 23.42 27.84
N THR A 493 -2.47 23.75 27.91
CA THR A 493 -3.54 22.86 27.47
C THR A 493 -3.41 22.54 25.98
N ALA A 494 -3.12 23.53 25.13
CA ALA A 494 -2.91 23.32 23.70
C ALA A 494 -1.67 22.44 23.40
N PHE A 495 -0.61 22.59 24.20
CA PHE A 495 0.58 21.73 24.12
C PHE A 495 0.24 20.29 24.50
N ASP A 496 -0.47 20.08 25.61
CA ASP A 496 -0.89 18.76 26.07
C ASP A 496 -1.85 18.09 25.07
N ASP A 497 -2.81 18.83 24.54
CA ASP A 497 -3.72 18.36 23.49
C ASP A 497 -2.95 17.86 22.27
N LEU A 498 -1.99 18.66 21.79
CA LEU A 498 -1.19 18.31 20.63
C LEU A 498 -0.21 17.15 20.91
N ALA A 499 0.37 17.09 22.11
CA ALA A 499 1.25 16.02 22.54
C ALA A 499 0.49 14.68 22.67
N VAL A 500 -0.73 14.71 23.19
CA VAL A 500 -1.65 13.55 23.23
C VAL A 500 -1.95 13.06 21.82
N ASP A 501 -2.33 13.96 20.90
CA ASP A 501 -2.57 13.64 19.49
C ASP A 501 -1.36 12.97 18.83
N CYS A 502 -0.17 13.57 18.99
CA CYS A 502 1.07 13.04 18.45
C CYS A 502 1.42 11.67 19.04
N SER A 503 1.22 11.50 20.35
CA SER A 503 1.45 10.23 21.04
C SER A 503 0.50 9.14 20.53
N MET A 504 -0.77 9.47 20.34
CA MET A 504 -1.76 8.56 19.76
C MET A 504 -1.38 8.13 18.34
N ASN A 505 -0.97 9.06 17.49
CA ASN A 505 -0.59 8.74 16.11
C ASN A 505 0.73 7.97 16.04
N MET A 506 1.69 8.30 16.91
CA MET A 506 2.93 7.54 17.07
C MET A 506 2.66 6.11 17.54
N GLY A 507 1.77 5.90 18.50
CA GLY A 507 1.36 4.58 18.95
C GLY A 507 0.70 3.74 17.85
N LYS A 508 -0.13 4.37 16.99
CA LYS A 508 -0.67 3.72 15.79
C LYS A 508 0.43 3.35 14.79
N ALA A 509 1.44 4.20 14.60
CA ALA A 509 2.57 3.91 13.72
C ALA A 509 3.39 2.71 14.21
N PHE A 510 3.70 2.65 15.51
CA PHE A 510 4.34 1.48 16.14
C PHE A 510 3.48 0.23 16.01
N SER A 511 2.17 0.33 16.21
CA SER A 511 1.25 -0.80 16.04
C SER A 511 1.24 -1.34 14.60
N ALA A 512 1.27 -0.46 13.60
CA ALA A 512 1.34 -0.83 12.19
C ALA A 512 2.68 -1.49 11.81
N LEU A 513 3.75 -1.17 12.54
CA LEU A 513 5.06 -1.79 12.42
C LEU A 513 5.19 -3.09 13.22
N GLY A 514 4.20 -3.46 14.04
CA GLY A 514 4.25 -4.65 14.91
C GLY A 514 5.03 -4.45 16.21
N GLU A 515 5.49 -3.23 16.51
CA GLU A 515 6.22 -2.87 17.73
C GLU A 515 5.23 -2.52 18.85
N HIS A 516 4.50 -3.54 19.30
CA HIS A 516 3.36 -3.34 20.20
C HIS A 516 3.74 -2.83 21.60
N ASP A 517 4.94 -3.14 22.11
CA ASP A 517 5.43 -2.61 23.39
C ASP A 517 5.56 -1.08 23.35
N GLN A 518 6.17 -0.55 22.29
CA GLN A 518 6.32 0.90 22.10
C GLN A 518 4.96 1.58 21.86
N ALA A 519 4.04 0.91 21.18
CA ALA A 519 2.67 1.40 21.02
C ALA A 519 1.97 1.56 22.38
N VAL A 520 2.08 0.56 23.27
CA VAL A 520 1.52 0.61 24.63
C VAL A 520 2.11 1.76 25.45
N GLN A 521 3.41 2.03 25.33
CA GLN A 521 4.04 3.19 25.99
C GLN A 521 3.44 4.51 25.51
N CYS A 522 3.25 4.67 24.20
CA CYS A 522 2.66 5.87 23.62
C CYS A 522 1.22 6.10 24.10
N PHE A 523 0.38 5.05 24.10
CA PHE A 523 -1.00 5.16 24.57
C PHE A 523 -1.09 5.37 26.08
N THR A 524 -0.17 4.78 26.85
CA THR A 524 -0.06 5.04 28.29
C THR A 524 0.30 6.51 28.55
N HIS A 525 1.25 7.09 27.81
CA HIS A 525 1.57 8.51 27.96
C HIS A 525 0.36 9.40 27.69
N ALA A 526 -0.40 9.13 26.60
CA ALA A 526 -1.63 9.86 26.30
C ALA A 526 -2.69 9.74 27.42
N LEU A 527 -2.81 8.55 28.04
CA LEU A 527 -3.71 8.35 29.17
C LEU A 527 -3.25 9.08 30.43
N THR A 528 -1.95 9.12 30.71
CA THR A 528 -1.40 9.85 31.86
C THR A 528 -1.73 11.34 31.76
N VAL A 529 -1.53 11.95 30.60
CA VAL A 529 -1.87 13.38 30.38
C VAL A 529 -3.36 13.66 30.54
N ARG A 530 -4.23 12.69 30.21
CA ARG A 530 -5.69 12.81 30.35
C ARG A 530 -6.27 12.24 31.66
N GLY A 531 -5.44 11.98 32.67
CA GLY A 531 -5.90 11.43 33.96
C GLY A 531 -6.62 10.08 33.83
N GLY A 532 -6.22 9.24 32.88
CA GLY A 532 -6.82 7.92 32.61
C GLY A 532 -8.14 7.94 31.83
N LYS A 533 -8.61 9.12 31.39
CA LYS A 533 -9.90 9.29 30.71
C LYS A 533 -9.70 9.63 29.24
N LEU A 534 -9.42 8.61 28.42
CA LEU A 534 -9.37 8.76 26.96
C LEU A 534 -9.74 7.44 26.27
N ILE A 535 -11.00 7.32 25.85
CA ILE A 535 -11.58 6.09 25.29
C ILE A 535 -10.76 5.54 24.12
N SER A 536 -10.33 6.41 23.21
CA SER A 536 -9.55 6.02 22.03
C SER A 536 -8.18 5.45 22.39
N ALA A 537 -7.53 5.97 23.43
CA ALA A 537 -6.25 5.47 23.94
C ALA A 537 -6.41 4.15 24.68
N LEU A 538 -7.45 4.00 25.53
CA LEU A 538 -7.78 2.73 26.18
C LEU A 538 -8.05 1.63 25.15
N TYR A 539 -8.89 1.91 24.15
CA TYR A 539 -9.16 0.98 23.07
C TYR A 539 -7.87 0.59 22.32
N SER A 540 -7.05 1.56 21.93
CA SER A 540 -5.84 1.30 21.14
C SER A 540 -4.78 0.54 21.95
N ARG A 541 -4.64 0.86 23.24
CA ARG A 541 -3.75 0.13 24.18
C ARG A 541 -4.25 -1.30 24.41
N GLY A 542 -5.56 -1.49 24.57
CA GLY A 542 -6.16 -2.81 24.69
C GLY A 542 -5.90 -3.68 23.46
N VAL A 543 -6.06 -3.15 22.25
CA VAL A 543 -5.73 -3.87 21.00
C VAL A 543 -4.24 -4.19 20.90
N ALA A 544 -3.35 -3.26 21.29
CA ALA A 544 -1.91 -3.52 21.32
C ALA A 544 -1.54 -4.62 22.35
N ASN A 545 -2.17 -4.62 23.53
CA ASN A 545 -2.01 -5.67 24.53
C ASN A 545 -2.52 -7.04 24.05
N MET A 546 -3.62 -7.08 23.29
CA MET A 546 -4.06 -8.31 22.62
C MET A 546 -2.98 -8.85 21.67
N ALA A 547 -2.35 -7.98 20.88
CA ALA A 547 -1.30 -8.36 19.94
C ALA A 547 -0.04 -8.89 20.66
N ARG A 548 0.30 -8.32 21.83
CA ARG A 548 1.36 -8.82 22.73
C ARG A 548 1.00 -10.11 23.47
N ARG A 549 -0.25 -10.59 23.34
CA ARG A 549 -0.85 -11.71 24.09
C ARG A 549 -0.99 -11.47 25.60
N ASP A 550 -0.93 -10.21 26.04
CA ASP A 550 -1.31 -9.82 27.40
C ASP A 550 -2.83 -9.64 27.47
N LEU A 551 -3.53 -10.77 27.59
CA LEU A 551 -4.98 -10.80 27.54
C LEU A 551 -5.62 -10.14 28.78
N THR A 552 -4.93 -10.13 29.92
CA THR A 552 -5.43 -9.54 31.16
C THR A 552 -5.43 -8.02 31.06
N ALA A 553 -4.31 -7.41 30.65
CA ALA A 553 -4.24 -5.97 30.44
C ALA A 553 -5.19 -5.53 29.31
N ALA A 554 -5.31 -6.32 28.24
CA ALA A 554 -6.26 -6.05 27.17
C ALA A 554 -7.72 -6.08 27.64
N GLN A 555 -8.08 -7.04 28.51
CA GLN A 555 -9.43 -7.13 29.07
C GLN A 555 -9.77 -5.89 29.88
N GLN A 556 -8.85 -5.45 30.74
CA GLN A 556 -9.04 -4.27 31.58
C GLN A 556 -9.24 -3.01 30.71
N ASP A 557 -8.32 -2.76 29.78
CA ASP A 557 -8.36 -1.60 28.88
C ASP A 557 -9.66 -1.53 28.06
N LEU A 558 -10.10 -2.66 27.48
CA LEU A 558 -11.33 -2.72 26.69
C LEU A 558 -12.58 -2.58 27.55
N TRP A 559 -12.56 -3.08 28.79
CA TRP A 559 -13.65 -2.90 29.73
C TRP A 559 -13.79 -1.43 30.14
N ASP A 560 -12.68 -0.78 30.52
CA ASP A 560 -12.65 0.64 30.88
C ASP A 560 -13.11 1.51 29.71
N ALA A 561 -12.65 1.23 28.49
CA ALA A 561 -13.09 1.94 27.28
C ALA A 561 -14.61 1.82 27.07
N ASN A 562 -15.16 0.62 27.24
CA ASN A 562 -16.59 0.36 27.09
C ASN A 562 -17.43 1.06 28.17
N GLN A 563 -16.97 1.08 29.43
CA GLN A 563 -17.65 1.80 30.51
C GLN A 563 -17.67 3.31 30.25
N GLN A 564 -16.54 3.89 29.85
CA GLN A 564 -16.45 5.31 29.52
C GLN A 564 -17.33 5.68 28.33
N CYS A 565 -17.39 4.86 27.27
CA CYS A 565 -18.33 5.05 26.15
C CYS A 565 -19.79 5.11 26.63
N ARG A 566 -20.19 4.20 27.51
CA ARG A 566 -21.57 4.14 28.02
C ARG A 566 -21.93 5.35 28.87
N MET A 567 -20.99 5.81 29.71
CA MET A 567 -21.16 7.02 30.51
C MET A 567 -21.31 8.25 29.60
N GLN A 568 -20.47 8.38 28.57
CA GLN A 568 -20.54 9.49 27.62
C GLN A 568 -21.87 9.50 26.84
N GLN A 569 -22.32 8.34 26.36
CA GLN A 569 -23.61 8.23 25.64
C GLN A 569 -24.80 8.63 26.51
N LYS A 570 -24.83 8.22 27.78
CA LYS A 570 -25.89 8.62 28.72
C LYS A 570 -25.94 10.14 28.89
N ASN A 571 -24.77 10.77 29.06
CA ASN A 571 -24.65 12.22 29.23
C ASN A 571 -25.00 13.01 27.95
N SER A 572 -24.77 12.44 26.76
CA SER A 572 -25.11 13.09 25.48
C SER A 572 -26.61 13.12 25.17
N THR A 573 -27.43 12.28 25.81
CA THR A 573 -28.89 12.19 25.57
C THR A 573 -29.63 13.48 26.00
N SER A 574 -28.99 14.39 26.72
CA SER A 574 -29.55 15.69 27.15
C SER A 574 -29.05 16.90 26.34
N GLY A 575 -28.17 16.72 25.34
CA GLY A 575 -27.55 17.81 24.57
C GLY A 575 -28.18 18.02 23.19
N GLY A 576 -28.50 19.27 22.85
CA GLY A 576 -29.25 19.66 21.63
C GLY A 576 -28.63 19.31 20.26
N SER A 577 -29.42 19.52 19.19
CA SER A 577 -29.23 18.98 17.82
C SER A 577 -28.26 19.76 16.91
N SER A 578 -27.06 20.13 17.39
CA SER A 578 -26.04 20.74 16.53
C SER A 578 -25.39 19.72 15.56
N LYS A 579 -24.97 20.18 14.37
CA LYS A 579 -24.23 19.39 13.36
C LYS A 579 -22.86 18.87 13.83
N THR A 580 -22.23 19.54 14.79
CA THR A 580 -21.00 19.04 15.44
C THR A 580 -21.29 17.88 16.37
N ASN A 581 -22.37 17.98 17.15
CA ASN A 581 -22.80 16.93 18.08
C ASN A 581 -23.16 15.62 17.36
N THR A 582 -23.74 15.71 16.15
CA THR A 582 -24.06 14.52 15.34
C THR A 582 -22.81 13.81 14.84
N ARG A 583 -21.78 14.54 14.37
CA ARG A 583 -20.51 13.96 13.92
C ARG A 583 -19.75 13.29 15.05
N ASP A 584 -19.72 13.90 16.23
CA ASP A 584 -19.05 13.34 17.41
C ASP A 584 -19.80 12.12 17.95
N ALA A 585 -21.13 12.11 17.89
CA ALA A 585 -21.95 10.95 18.22
C ALA A 585 -21.70 9.78 17.25
N GLU A 586 -21.60 10.04 15.95
CA GLU A 586 -21.26 9.02 14.94
C GLU A 586 -19.87 8.42 15.17
N GLN A 587 -18.86 9.26 15.44
CA GLN A 587 -17.51 8.78 15.75
C GLN A 587 -17.47 7.94 17.03
N THR A 588 -18.18 8.38 18.07
CA THR A 588 -18.28 7.66 19.34
C THR A 588 -19.00 6.32 19.16
N HIS A 589 -20.06 6.28 18.34
CA HIS A 589 -20.76 5.04 18.00
C HIS A 589 -19.88 4.07 17.19
N ALA A 590 -19.15 4.57 16.20
CA ALA A 590 -18.21 3.78 15.42
C ALA A 590 -17.10 3.18 16.30
N LEU A 591 -16.54 3.98 17.22
CA LEU A 591 -15.55 3.52 18.20
C LEU A 591 -16.13 2.47 19.15
N HIS A 592 -17.36 2.66 19.64
CA HIS A 592 -18.04 1.68 20.47
C HIS A 592 -18.20 0.33 19.76
N LYS A 593 -18.59 0.35 18.47
CA LYS A 593 -18.67 -0.85 17.63
C LYS A 593 -17.31 -1.56 17.52
N GLN A 594 -16.22 -0.80 17.38
CA GLN A 594 -14.86 -1.35 17.35
C GLN A 594 -14.45 -1.98 18.69
N ILE A 595 -14.77 -1.35 19.81
CA ILE A 595 -14.51 -1.88 21.16
C ILE A 595 -15.23 -3.21 21.36
N VAL A 596 -16.52 -3.28 21.00
CA VAL A 596 -17.31 -4.52 21.10
C VAL A 596 -16.73 -5.63 20.22
N ALA A 597 -16.31 -5.31 19.00
CA ALA A 597 -15.68 -6.27 18.10
C ALA A 597 -14.34 -6.78 18.66
N ALA A 598 -13.51 -5.89 19.22
CA ALA A 598 -12.25 -6.26 19.85
C ALA A 598 -12.48 -7.16 21.09
N TYR A 599 -13.50 -6.86 21.90
CA TYR A 599 -13.86 -7.68 23.04
C TYR A 599 -14.30 -9.10 22.65
N LYS A 600 -15.10 -9.24 21.57
CA LYS A 600 -15.44 -10.56 21.00
C LYS A 600 -14.20 -11.32 20.54
N LYS A 601 -13.26 -10.64 19.89
CA LYS A 601 -11.99 -11.25 19.47
C LYS A 601 -11.14 -11.67 20.68
N LEU A 602 -11.10 -10.87 21.74
CA LEU A 602 -10.42 -11.21 23.00
C LEU A 602 -11.02 -12.48 23.64
N GLN A 603 -12.35 -12.61 23.67
CA GLN A 603 -13.03 -13.81 24.16
C GLN A 603 -12.65 -15.06 23.36
N GLN A 604 -12.59 -14.94 22.02
CA GLN A 604 -12.12 -16.03 21.15
C GLN A 604 -10.66 -16.40 21.44
N MET A 605 -9.79 -15.42 21.68
CA MET A 605 -8.39 -15.66 22.06
C MET A 605 -8.28 -16.39 23.40
N HIS A 606 -9.07 -16.03 24.42
CA HIS A 606 -9.12 -16.77 25.68
C HIS A 606 -9.60 -18.21 25.50
N ALA A 607 -10.64 -18.44 24.70
CA ALA A 607 -11.13 -19.77 24.40
C ALA A 607 -10.06 -20.63 23.68
N ASN A 608 -9.35 -20.04 22.72
CA ASN A 608 -8.27 -20.70 22.01
C ASN A 608 -7.08 -21.02 22.92
N LYS A 609 -6.67 -20.08 23.79
CA LYS A 609 -5.63 -20.30 24.80
C LYS A 609 -5.98 -21.47 25.71
N LYS A 610 -7.20 -21.48 26.30
CA LYS A 610 -7.69 -22.60 27.13
C LYS A 610 -7.65 -23.95 26.40
N ARG A 611 -8.05 -23.97 25.12
CA ARG A 611 -8.00 -25.19 24.29
C ARG A 611 -6.56 -25.67 24.05
N LEU A 612 -5.63 -24.75 23.84
CA LEU A 612 -4.23 -25.05 23.60
C LEU A 612 -3.55 -25.54 24.89
N ASP A 613 -3.80 -24.89 26.02
CA ASP A 613 -3.34 -25.31 27.35
C ASP A 613 -3.84 -26.73 27.66
N LYS A 614 -5.13 -27.02 27.41
CA LYS A 614 -5.69 -28.37 27.58
C LYS A 614 -4.99 -29.42 26.69
N LYS A 615 -4.63 -29.07 25.46
CA LYS A 615 -3.88 -29.97 24.55
C LYS A 615 -2.47 -30.24 25.06
N VAL A 616 -1.76 -29.20 25.49
CA VAL A 616 -0.41 -29.31 26.05
C VAL A 616 -0.41 -30.16 27.32
N ILE A 617 -1.35 -29.92 28.24
CA ILE A 617 -1.52 -30.75 29.45
C ILE A 617 -1.76 -32.22 29.07
N LYS A 618 -2.64 -32.49 28.10
CA LYS A 618 -2.89 -33.87 27.64
C LYS A 618 -1.64 -34.52 27.04
N GLN A 619 -0.85 -33.77 26.27
CA GLN A 619 0.42 -34.25 25.72
C GLN A 619 1.48 -34.48 26.80
N MET A 620 1.59 -33.59 27.79
CA MET A 620 2.47 -33.74 28.94
C MET A 620 2.08 -34.96 29.77
N VAL A 621 0.79 -35.15 30.08
CA VAL A 621 0.30 -36.35 30.79
C VAL A 621 0.61 -37.62 30.00
N LYS A 622 0.41 -37.61 28.67
CA LYS A 622 0.78 -38.75 27.81
C LYS A 622 2.29 -39.03 27.82
N TYR A 623 3.12 -37.98 27.80
CA TYR A 623 4.57 -38.11 27.87
C TYR A 623 5.02 -38.63 29.24
N LEU A 624 4.50 -38.08 30.33
CA LEU A 624 4.77 -38.57 31.69
C LEU A 624 4.38 -40.04 31.85
N SER A 625 3.24 -40.46 31.27
CA SER A 625 2.82 -41.87 31.28
C SER A 625 3.69 -42.81 30.45
N SER A 626 4.61 -42.28 29.63
CA SER A 626 5.56 -43.07 28.82
C SER A 626 6.94 -43.24 29.46
N ILE A 627 7.18 -42.61 30.62
CA ILE A 627 8.42 -42.74 31.38
C ILE A 627 8.26 -43.89 32.39
N PRO A 628 9.04 -45.00 32.29
CA PRO A 628 8.87 -46.19 33.13
C PRO A 628 9.00 -45.93 34.64
N GLU A 629 9.81 -44.94 35.04
CA GLU A 629 10.04 -44.56 36.44
C GLU A 629 8.78 -44.00 37.13
N PHE A 630 7.80 -43.51 36.36
CA PHE A 630 6.53 -42.98 36.85
C PHE A 630 5.35 -43.96 36.69
N GLN A 631 5.58 -45.18 36.20
CA GLN A 631 4.53 -46.21 36.07
C GLN A 631 4.38 -47.08 37.33
N ASN A 632 5.32 -46.99 38.28
CA ASN A 632 5.40 -47.86 39.47
C ASN A 632 5.26 -47.12 40.81
N GLN A 633 4.57 -45.97 40.86
CA GLN A 633 4.15 -45.31 42.11
C GLN A 633 2.63 -45.22 42.22
#